data_AF-A0A4S0IQF3-F1
#
_entry.id   AF-A0A4S0IQF3-F1
#
_cell.length_a   1.000
_cell.length_b   1.000
_cell.length_c   1.000
_cell.angle_alpha   90.00
_cell.angle_beta   90.00
_cell.angle_gamma   90.00
#
_symmetry.space_group_name_H-M   'P 1'
#
loop_
_entity.id
_entity.type
_entity.pdbx_description
1 polymer ?
#
loop_
_entity_poly.entity_id
_entity_poly.type
_entity_poly.pdbx_seq_one_letter_code
_entity_poly.pdbx_strand_id
1 'polypeptide(L)'
;APGTMMIHLALDDLPDWRAGAELRQFAYVHLSPSLDQMSRTYQQAMAGMLPDEPVLVVGQPTAIDPSRAPQGTPVLWIQVRMLPAEIAGDAAAKIAPAH
;
A
#
# COMPACT_ATOMS: atom_id res chain seq x y z
N ALA A 1 10.71 14.54 -0.52
CA ALA A 1 10.50 13.10 -0.25
C ALA A 1 9.34 12.62 -1.11
N PRO A 2 9.33 11.36 -1.59
CA PRO A 2 8.27 10.87 -2.45
C PRO A 2 6.93 10.84 -1.71
N GLY A 3 5.85 11.03 -2.45
CA GLY A 3 4.48 11.06 -1.94
C GLY A 3 3.98 9.69 -1.49
N THR A 4 2.77 9.68 -0.94
CA THR A 4 2.04 8.47 -0.55
C THR A 4 0.58 8.66 -0.96
N MET A 5 0.02 7.62 -1.58
CA MET A 5 -1.41 7.57 -1.86
C MET A 5 -2.10 6.74 -0.78
N MET A 6 -3.22 7.25 -0.30
CA MET A 6 -4.06 6.58 0.70
C MET A 6 -5.31 6.02 0.02
N ILE A 7 -5.59 4.74 0.24
CA ILE A 7 -6.86 4.11 -0.14
C ILE A 7 -7.53 3.66 1.15
N HIS A 8 -8.80 4.03 1.35
CA HIS A 8 -9.59 3.63 2.52
C HIS A 8 -10.70 2.70 2.06
N LEU A 9 -10.87 1.58 2.75
CA LEU A 9 -11.78 0.50 2.39
C LEU A 9 -12.67 0.17 3.59
N ALA A 10 -13.98 0.17 3.36
CA ALA A 10 -14.94 -0.51 4.21
C ALA A 10 -15.11 -1.93 3.67
N LEU A 11 -15.02 -2.92 4.55
CA LEU A 11 -14.99 -4.33 4.19
C LEU A 11 -16.05 -5.09 4.99
N ASP A 12 -16.46 -6.25 4.46
CA ASP A 12 -17.29 -7.19 5.21
C ASP A 12 -16.45 -8.07 6.16
N ASP A 13 -15.17 -8.27 5.83
CA ASP A 13 -14.19 -8.94 6.71
C ASP A 13 -12.76 -8.44 6.42
N LEU A 14 -11.84 -8.66 7.37
CA LEU A 14 -10.41 -8.41 7.16
C LEU A 14 -9.82 -9.39 6.13
N PRO A 15 -8.69 -9.02 5.47
CA PRO A 15 -8.06 -9.89 4.50
C PRO A 15 -7.67 -11.26 5.06
N ASP A 16 -7.82 -12.30 4.24
CA ASP A 16 -7.24 -13.62 4.50
C ASP A 16 -5.78 -13.65 4.01
N TRP A 17 -4.87 -13.30 4.92
CA TRP A 17 -3.46 -13.15 4.61
C TRP A 17 -2.80 -14.50 4.34
N ARG A 18 -2.31 -14.70 3.11
CA ARG A 18 -1.59 -15.92 2.68
C ARG A 18 -0.38 -16.29 3.54
N ALA A 19 0.24 -15.31 4.21
CA ALA A 19 1.41 -15.52 5.04
C ALA A 19 1.07 -16.04 6.46
N GLY A 20 -0.20 -16.04 6.86
CA GLY A 20 -0.63 -16.55 8.17
C GLY A 20 -1.85 -15.80 8.74
N ALA A 21 -2.74 -16.53 9.40
CA ALA A 21 -3.95 -15.96 10.01
C ALA A 21 -3.63 -14.98 11.14
N GLU A 22 -2.46 -15.11 11.78
CA GLU A 22 -1.99 -14.21 12.83
C GLU A 22 -1.85 -12.76 12.34
N LEU A 23 -1.67 -12.52 11.03
CA LEU A 23 -1.54 -11.16 10.50
C LEU A 23 -2.82 -10.33 10.69
N ARG A 24 -3.98 -10.98 10.89
CA ARG A 24 -5.26 -10.31 11.17
C ARG A 24 -5.30 -9.61 12.53
N GLN A 25 -4.36 -9.91 13.44
CA GLN A 25 -4.32 -9.30 14.78
C GLN A 25 -3.38 -8.08 14.87
N PHE A 26 -2.62 -7.77 13.82
CA PHE A 26 -1.66 -6.67 13.83
C PHE A 26 -2.26 -5.40 13.27
N ALA A 27 -1.92 -4.26 13.87
CA ALA A 27 -2.34 -2.95 13.37
C ALA A 27 -1.81 -2.65 11.96
N TYR A 28 -0.62 -3.15 11.62
CA TYR A 28 0.06 -2.88 10.36
C TYR A 28 0.64 -4.15 9.74
N VAL A 29 0.45 -4.33 8.45
CA VAL A 29 1.10 -5.36 7.62
C VAL A 29 1.87 -4.65 6.51
N HIS A 30 3.16 -4.93 6.39
CA HIS A 30 4.01 -4.38 5.33
C HIS A 30 4.14 -5.40 4.19
N LEU A 31 3.90 -4.95 2.97
CA LEU A 31 3.97 -5.79 1.77
C LEU A 31 5.04 -5.24 0.84
N SER A 32 6.05 -6.04 0.60
CA SER A 32 7.08 -5.83 -0.42
C SER A 32 7.64 -7.19 -0.82
N PRO A 33 7.98 -7.43 -2.10
CA PRO A 33 8.65 -8.66 -2.51
C PRO A 33 10.01 -8.87 -1.83
N SER A 34 10.75 -7.79 -1.56
CA SER A 34 12.05 -7.81 -0.89
C SER A 34 12.46 -6.44 -0.36
N LEU A 35 13.54 -6.37 0.42
CA LEU A 35 14.17 -5.10 0.81
C LEU A 35 14.78 -4.37 -0.40
N ASP A 36 15.36 -5.10 -1.34
CA ASP A 36 15.90 -4.52 -2.57
C ASP A 36 14.80 -3.84 -3.39
N GLN A 37 13.61 -4.44 -3.44
CA GLN A 37 12.46 -3.82 -4.09
C GLN A 37 12.04 -2.52 -3.38
N MET A 38 12.11 -2.46 -2.04
CA MET A 38 11.84 -1.21 -1.31
C MET A 38 12.82 -0.10 -1.70
N SER A 39 14.11 -0.43 -1.83
CA SER A 39 15.14 0.53 -2.27
C SER A 39 14.87 0.99 -3.72
N ARG A 40 14.60 0.05 -4.64
CA ARG A 40 14.29 0.34 -6.04
C ARG A 40 13.07 1.24 -6.19
N THR A 41 11.99 0.95 -5.46
CA THR A 41 10.76 1.74 -5.45
C THR A 41 11.06 3.19 -5.07
N TYR A 42 11.90 3.40 -4.04
CA TYR A 42 12.31 4.75 -3.64
C TYR A 42 13.07 5.47 -4.76
N GLN A 43 14.05 4.80 -5.38
CA GLN A 43 14.86 5.41 -6.45
C GLN A 43 14.01 5.77 -7.68
N GLN A 44 13.08 4.90 -8.08
CA GLN A 44 12.17 5.15 -9.20
C GLN A 44 11.27 6.35 -8.94
N ALA A 45 10.67 6.43 -7.74
CA ALA A 45 9.84 7.56 -7.35
C ALA A 45 10.63 8.88 -7.31
N MET A 46 11.90 8.84 -6.89
CA MET A 46 12.78 10.02 -6.94
C MET A 46 13.20 10.42 -8.34
N ALA A 47 13.20 9.48 -9.28
CA ALA A 47 13.42 9.75 -10.70
C ALA A 47 12.15 10.23 -11.44
N GLY A 48 11.03 10.47 -10.74
CA GLY A 48 9.77 10.87 -11.37
C GLY A 48 8.99 9.70 -12.00
N MET A 49 9.45 8.47 -11.81
CA MET A 49 8.82 7.28 -12.39
C MET A 49 7.80 6.70 -11.42
N LEU A 50 6.63 6.30 -11.93
CA LEU A 50 5.76 5.38 -11.21
C LEU A 50 6.55 4.07 -10.99
N PRO A 51 6.68 3.60 -9.74
CA PRO A 51 7.40 2.37 -9.46
C PRO A 51 6.80 1.16 -10.18
N ASP A 52 7.65 0.24 -10.62
CA ASP A 52 7.21 -0.94 -11.36
C ASP A 52 6.49 -1.99 -10.49
N GLU A 53 6.78 -1.98 -9.20
CA GLU A 53 6.13 -2.79 -8.19
C GLU A 53 5.85 -1.92 -6.96
N PRO A 54 4.65 -1.98 -6.37
CA PRO A 54 4.31 -1.20 -5.20
C PRO A 54 4.95 -1.73 -3.92
N VAL A 55 5.28 -0.82 -3.02
CA VAL A 55 5.49 -1.11 -1.60
C VAL A 55 4.26 -0.63 -0.85
N LEU A 56 3.61 -1.52 -0.11
CA LEU A 56 2.37 -1.21 0.60
C LEU A 56 2.56 -1.29 2.11
N VAL A 57 1.90 -0.39 2.82
CA VAL A 57 1.62 -0.55 4.25
C VAL A 57 0.12 -0.62 4.41
N VAL A 58 -0.36 -1.69 5.02
CA VAL A 58 -1.79 -1.94 5.20
C VAL A 58 -2.11 -1.80 6.68
N GLY A 59 -3.04 -0.90 7.01
CA GLY A 59 -3.50 -0.69 8.37
C GLY A 59 -4.85 -1.33 8.64
N GLN A 60 -4.96 -1.99 9.78
CA GLN A 60 -6.14 -2.75 10.23
C GLN A 60 -6.61 -2.21 11.59
N PRO A 61 -7.10 -0.95 11.70
CA PRO A 61 -7.42 -0.35 13.00
C PRO A 61 -8.50 -1.13 13.77
N THR A 62 -9.46 -1.74 13.09
CA THR A 62 -10.52 -2.55 13.73
C THR A 62 -10.04 -3.88 14.31
N ALA A 63 -8.84 -4.34 13.94
CA ALA A 63 -8.21 -5.49 14.59
C ALA A 63 -7.79 -5.19 16.04
N ILE A 64 -7.47 -3.91 16.32
CA ILE A 64 -7.02 -3.46 17.64
C ILE A 64 -8.14 -2.77 18.41
N ASP A 65 -8.91 -1.93 17.73
CA ASP A 65 -10.02 -1.17 18.31
C ASP A 65 -11.27 -1.34 17.43
N PRO A 66 -12.16 -2.30 17.77
CA PRO A 66 -13.38 -2.55 17.02
C PRO A 66 -14.33 -1.34 16.95
N SER A 67 -14.20 -0.34 17.84
CA SER A 67 -15.07 0.86 17.84
C SER A 67 -14.79 1.81 16.66
N ARG A 68 -13.72 1.58 15.91
CA ARG A 68 -13.31 2.38 14.76
C ARG A 68 -14.24 2.25 13.54
N ALA A 69 -15.18 1.31 13.57
CA ALA A 69 -16.20 1.13 12.54
C ALA A 69 -17.49 0.57 13.13
N PRO A 70 -18.63 0.64 12.40
CA PRO A 70 -19.84 -0.07 12.78
C PRO A 70 -19.61 -1.57 12.97
N GLN A 71 -20.43 -2.19 13.82
CA GLN A 71 -20.35 -3.63 14.08
C GLN A 71 -20.50 -4.42 12.78
N GLY A 72 -19.55 -5.33 12.54
CA GLY A 72 -19.55 -6.20 11.34
C GLY A 72 -19.02 -5.54 10.07
N THR A 73 -18.47 -4.33 10.13
CA THR A 73 -17.90 -3.64 8.96
C THR A 73 -16.46 -3.21 9.26
N PRO A 74 -15.47 -4.11 9.27
CA PRO A 74 -14.09 -3.72 9.48
C PRO A 74 -13.63 -2.68 8.45
N VAL A 75 -12.74 -1.79 8.87
CA VAL A 75 -12.12 -0.82 7.97
C VAL A 75 -10.64 -1.09 7.85
N LEU A 76 -10.13 -0.89 6.64
CA LEU A 76 -8.75 -1.07 6.28
C LEU A 76 -8.30 0.14 5.48
N TRP A 77 -7.04 0.52 5.62
CA TRP A 77 -6.43 1.48 4.71
C TRP A 77 -5.14 0.92 4.12
N ILE A 78 -4.82 1.38 2.92
CA ILE A 78 -3.61 1.03 2.19
C ILE A 78 -2.83 2.32 1.93
N GLN A 79 -1.60 2.36 2.42
CA GLN A 79 -0.58 3.33 2.03
C GLN A 79 0.22 2.74 0.87
N VAL A 80 0.01 3.26 -0.33
CA VAL A 80 0.91 3.00 -1.45
C VAL A 80 2.11 3.92 -1.29
N ARG A 81 3.24 3.36 -0.88
CA ARG A 81 4.43 4.11 -0.53
C ARG A 81 5.24 4.46 -1.78
N MET A 82 5.86 5.63 -1.70
CA MET A 82 6.86 6.14 -2.63
C MET A 82 6.31 6.39 -4.03
N LEU A 83 5.54 7.47 -4.16
CA LEU A 83 5.07 7.94 -5.47
C LEU A 83 5.80 9.22 -5.88
N PRO A 84 6.10 9.41 -7.17
CA PRO A 84 6.66 10.68 -7.64
C PRO A 84 5.64 11.82 -7.45
N ALA A 85 6.13 13.03 -7.16
CA ALA A 85 5.27 14.21 -7.05
C ALA A 85 4.76 14.66 -8.43
N GLU A 86 5.61 14.54 -9.44
CA GLU A 86 5.30 14.74 -10.85
C GLU A 86 5.62 13.45 -11.59
N ILE A 87 4.63 12.89 -12.30
CA ILE A 87 4.78 11.64 -13.03
C ILE A 87 5.43 11.94 -14.38
N ALA A 88 6.71 11.61 -14.53
CA ALA A 88 7.45 11.72 -15.78
C ALA A 88 7.33 10.45 -16.65
N GLY A 89 6.97 9.32 -16.04
CA GLY A 89 6.78 8.06 -16.75
C GLY A 89 6.44 6.89 -15.84
N ASP A 90 6.45 5.69 -16.41
CA ASP A 90 6.15 4.43 -15.73
C ASP A 90 7.33 3.46 -15.87
N ALA A 91 7.92 3.04 -14.75
CA ALA A 91 9.06 2.13 -14.75
C ALA A 91 8.70 0.74 -15.26
N ALA A 92 7.42 0.35 -15.23
CA ALA A 92 6.95 -0.90 -15.80
C ALA A 92 6.68 -0.83 -17.32
N ALA A 93 6.73 0.37 -17.92
CA ALA A 93 6.41 0.62 -19.33
C ALA A 93 5.02 0.09 -19.78
N LYS A 94 4.04 0.13 -18.88
CA LYS A 94 2.65 -0.29 -19.11
C LYS A 94 1.70 0.88 -19.37
N ILE A 95 2.04 2.06 -18.86
CA ILE A 95 1.25 3.28 -19.04
C ILE A 95 1.92 4.15 -20.11
N ALA A 96 1.20 4.42 -21.20
CA ALA A 96 1.67 5.38 -22.20
C ALA A 96 1.71 6.79 -21.59
N PRO A 97 2.76 7.59 -21.82
CA PRO A 97 2.78 8.98 -21.38
C PRO A 97 1.58 9.72 -21.99
N ALA A 98 0.88 10.49 -21.15
CA ALA A 98 -0.14 11.40 -21.65
C ALA A 98 0.55 12.42 -22.56
N HIS A 99 0.12 12.45 -23.81
CA HIS A 99 0.64 13.30 -24.89
C HIS A 99 0.79 14.77 -24.50
#